data_AF-A0A1F9G1E4-F1
#
_entry.id   AF-A0A1F9G1E4-F1
#
_cell.length_a   1.000
_cell.length_b   1.000
_cell.length_c   1.000
_cell.angle_alpha   90.00
_cell.angle_beta   90.00
_cell.angle_gamma   90.00
#
_symmetry.space_group_name_H-M   'P 1'
#
loop_
_entity.id
_entity.type
_entity.pdbx_description
1 polymer ?
#
loop_
_entity_poly.entity_id
_entity_poly.type
_entity_poly.pdbx_seq_one_letter_code
_entity_poly.pdbx_strand_id
1 'polypeptide(L)'
;MRLALRTKAPILPVAVVGAEDTSPLFFKIGGLMKEKSLPYIPVTPVIPLPARWRIKVGAAIDANAEIPEPTDIAVSTLAARVKDVIQRDVDALVEDRGSAY
;
A
#
# COMPACT_ATOMS: atom_id res chain seq x y z
N MET A 1 10.58 3.62 -7.17
CA MET A 1 10.55 4.31 -8.49
C MET A 1 11.93 4.53 -9.09
N ARG A 2 12.89 5.18 -8.40
CA ARG A 2 14.24 5.42 -8.95
C ARG A 2 14.96 4.16 -9.44
N LEU A 3 14.86 3.05 -8.71
CA LEU A 3 15.41 1.76 -9.14
C LEU A 3 14.82 1.30 -10.47
N ALA A 4 13.49 1.29 -10.59
CA ALA A 4 12.78 0.87 -11.80
C ALA A 4 13.20 1.68 -13.03
N LEU A 5 13.29 3.01 -12.91
CA LEU A 5 13.77 3.88 -14.01
C LEU A 5 15.23 3.60 -14.37
N ARG A 6 16.12 3.38 -13.39
CA ARG A 6 17.53 3.05 -13.65
C ARG A 6 17.69 1.70 -14.35
N THR A 7 16.90 0.71 -13.96
CA THR A 7 16.95 -0.64 -14.53
C THR A 7 16.06 -0.79 -15.76
N LYS A 8 15.37 0.27 -16.16
CA LYS A 8 14.34 0.26 -17.20
C LYS A 8 13.28 -0.82 -17.01
N ALA A 9 12.97 -1.15 -15.76
CA ALA A 9 11.98 -2.17 -15.43
C ALA A 9 10.56 -1.56 -15.44
N PRO A 10 9.57 -2.26 -16.00
CA PRO A 10 8.18 -1.83 -15.90
C PRO A 10 7.70 -1.86 -14.45
N ILE A 11 6.79 -0.96 -14.11
CA ILE A 11 6.19 -0.89 -12.77
C ILE A 11 4.82 -1.56 -12.82
N LEU A 12 4.62 -2.60 -12.01
CA LEU A 12 3.33 -3.29 -11.89
C LEU A 12 2.57 -2.79 -10.66
N PRO A 13 1.51 -1.97 -10.82
CA PRO A 13 0.68 -1.54 -9.70
C PRO A 13 -0.13 -2.73 -9.16
N VAL A 14 -0.18 -2.87 -7.84
CA VAL A 14 -0.95 -3.91 -7.15
C VAL A 14 -1.76 -3.27 -6.05
N ALA A 15 -3.07 -3.48 -6.07
CA ALA A 15 -3.99 -3.08 -5.02
C ALA A 15 -4.39 -4.31 -4.19
N VAL A 16 -4.42 -4.16 -2.87
CA VAL A 16 -4.78 -5.21 -1.91
C VAL A 16 -5.74 -4.60 -0.90
N VAL A 17 -6.85 -5.29 -0.63
CA VAL A 17 -7.89 -4.89 0.35
C VAL A 17 -8.22 -6.09 1.23
N GLY A 18 -8.45 -5.83 2.53
CA GLY A 18 -8.87 -6.82 3.54
C GLY A 18 -7.74 -7.40 4.39
N ALA A 19 -6.48 -7.03 4.12
CA ALA A 19 -5.35 -7.43 4.95
C ALA A 19 -5.43 -6.76 6.34
N GLU A 20 -5.83 -5.50 6.34
CA GLU A 20 -6.08 -4.65 7.50
C GLU A 20 -7.19 -5.18 8.42
N ASP A 21 -8.15 -5.93 7.87
CA ASP A 21 -9.29 -6.48 8.61
C ASP A 21 -8.97 -7.81 9.31
N THR A 22 -7.86 -8.45 8.95
CA THR A 22 -7.44 -9.72 9.57
C THR A 22 -6.93 -9.49 11.00
N SER A 23 -6.34 -8.33 11.28
CA SER A 23 -5.85 -7.94 12.61
C SER A 23 -6.07 -6.44 12.82
N PRO A 24 -7.33 -6.02 13.00
CA PRO A 24 -7.65 -4.61 13.15
C PRO A 24 -7.00 -4.08 14.43
N LEU A 25 -6.34 -2.94 14.30
CA LEU A 25 -5.80 -2.23 15.45
C LEU A 25 -6.92 -1.41 16.10
N PHE A 26 -7.43 -1.88 17.23
CA PHE A 26 -8.49 -1.18 17.95
C PHE A 26 -7.97 0.09 18.62
N PHE A 27 -6.91 -0.02 19.41
CA PHE A 27 -6.33 1.10 20.14
C PHE A 27 -4.82 0.95 20.30
N LYS A 28 -4.14 2.09 20.44
CA LYS A 28 -2.72 2.15 20.84
C LYS A 28 -2.66 2.62 22.28
N ILE A 29 -2.17 1.77 23.18
CA ILE A 29 -1.88 2.19 24.54
C ILE A 29 -0.51 2.84 24.52
N GLY A 30 -0.50 4.17 24.47
CA GLY A 30 0.71 4.98 24.64
C GLY A 30 0.93 5.31 26.11
N GLY A 31 2.19 5.38 26.51
CA GLY A 31 2.57 5.86 27.84
C GLY A 31 3.31 4.83 28.68
N LEU A 32 4.57 5.17 28.95
CA LEU A 32 5.43 4.68 30.03
C LEU A 32 6.18 3.35 29.88
N MET A 33 6.47 2.90 28.66
CA MET A 33 7.68 2.08 28.48
C MET A 33 8.88 3.02 28.36
N LYS A 34 9.60 3.21 29.48
CA LYS A 34 10.95 3.81 29.46
C LYS A 34 11.98 2.93 28.73
N GLU A 35 11.54 1.82 28.16
CA GLU A 35 12.33 0.93 27.35
C GLU A 35 12.34 1.44 25.91
N LYS A 36 13.53 1.80 25.41
CA LYS A 36 13.74 2.47 24.11
C LYS A 36 13.28 1.66 22.88
N SER A 37 12.73 0.47 23.07
CA SER A 37 12.42 -0.49 22.02
C SER A 37 10.96 -0.49 21.56
N LEU A 38 10.00 -0.04 22.39
CA LEU A 38 8.58 -0.17 22.04
C LEU A 38 7.78 1.14 22.21
N PRO A 39 7.33 1.76 21.09
CA PRO A 39 6.64 3.05 21.14
C PRO A 39 5.19 2.97 21.67
N TYR A 40 4.54 1.81 21.60
CA TYR A 40 3.19 1.56 22.13
C TYR A 40 2.87 0.07 22.21
N ILE A 41 1.89 -0.30 23.04
CA ILE A 41 1.28 -1.64 23.00
C ILE A 41 0.07 -1.60 22.05
N PRO A 42 0.04 -2.42 20.98
CA PRO A 42 -1.14 -2.54 20.13
C PRO A 42 -2.23 -3.37 20.81
N VAL A 43 -3.46 -2.87 20.82
CA VAL A 43 -4.64 -3.66 21.17
C VAL A 43 -5.26 -4.19 19.88
N THR A 44 -5.09 -5.48 19.63
CA THR A 44 -5.58 -6.22 18.45
C THR A 44 -6.23 -7.53 18.89
N PRO A 45 -7.12 -8.14 18.10
CA PRO A 45 -7.60 -9.50 18.37
C PRO A 45 -6.43 -10.49 18.47
N VAL A 46 -6.46 -11.39 19.45
CA VAL A 46 -5.42 -12.44 19.61
C VAL A 46 -5.55 -13.53 18.53
N ILE A 47 -6.76 -13.69 17.98
CA ILE A 47 -7.06 -14.62 16.89
C ILE A 47 -7.43 -13.77 15.66
N PRO A 48 -6.84 -14.03 14.49
CA PRO A 48 -7.16 -13.28 13.28
C PRO A 48 -8.63 -13.45 12.93
N LEU A 49 -9.29 -12.34 12.59
CA LEU A 49 -10.69 -12.36 12.18
C LEU A 49 -10.81 -12.90 10.75
N PRO A 50 -11.90 -13.60 10.40
CA PRO A 50 -12.20 -13.92 9.01
C PRO A 50 -12.36 -12.61 8.22
N ALA A 51 -11.50 -12.40 7.22
CA ALA A 51 -11.52 -11.23 6.36
C ALA A 51 -11.66 -11.65 4.89
N ARG A 52 -12.37 -10.84 4.09
CA ARG A 52 -12.45 -11.04 2.65
C ARG A 52 -11.31 -10.31 1.96
N TRP A 53 -10.39 -11.07 1.38
CA TRP A 53 -9.23 -10.53 0.67
C TRP A 53 -9.55 -10.34 -0.82
N ARG A 54 -9.14 -9.20 -1.35
CA ARG A 54 -9.15 -8.94 -2.80
C ARG A 54 -7.79 -8.40 -3.22
N ILE A 55 -7.29 -8.89 -4.35
CA ILE A 55 -6.03 -8.44 -4.94
C ILE A 55 -6.30 -8.13 -6.41
N LYS A 56 -5.88 -6.96 -6.85
CA LYS A 56 -5.90 -6.56 -8.26
C LYS A 56 -4.49 -6.26 -8.72
N VAL A 57 -4.07 -6.94 -9.78
CA VAL A 57 -2.84 -6.66 -10.50
C VAL A 57 -3.21 -5.81 -11.71
N GLY A 58 -2.72 -4.57 -11.73
CA GLY A 58 -3.00 -3.63 -12.81
C GLY A 58 -2.11 -3.86 -14.04
N ALA A 59 -2.32 -3.04 -15.06
CA ALA A 59 -1.45 -3.04 -16.24
C ALA A 59 -0.05 -2.51 -15.90
N ALA A 60 0.97 -3.11 -16.51
CA ALA A 60 2.35 -2.65 -16.38
C ALA A 60 2.51 -1.22 -16.93
N ILE A 61 3.16 -0.36 -16.15
CA ILE A 61 3.47 1.03 -16.51
C ILE A 61 4.92 1.09 -16.96
N ASP A 62 5.14 1.29 -18.25
CA ASP A 62 6.46 1.61 -18.80
C ASP A 62 6.63 3.13 -18.83
N ALA A 63 7.52 3.65 -17.99
CA ALA A 63 7.83 5.08 -17.92
C ALA A 63 9.15 5.44 -18.62
N ASN A 64 9.83 4.47 -19.24
CA ASN A 64 11.19 4.65 -19.73
C ASN A 64 11.25 5.56 -20.97
N ALA A 65 10.20 5.54 -21.80
CA ALA A 65 10.10 6.41 -22.98
C ALA A 65 9.78 7.87 -22.60
N GLU A 66 9.10 8.09 -21.47
CA GLU A 66 8.63 9.40 -21.02
C GLU A 66 9.64 10.11 -20.12
N ILE A 67 10.47 9.35 -19.40
CA ILE A 67 11.39 9.86 -18.39
C ILE A 67 12.82 9.47 -18.78
N PRO A 68 13.51 10.31 -19.58
CA PRO A 68 14.87 10.02 -20.02
C PRO A 68 15.88 10.05 -18.88
N GLU A 69 15.62 10.84 -17.83
CA GLU A 69 16.50 10.94 -16.65
C GLU A 69 15.70 10.94 -15.33
N PRO A 70 16.10 10.15 -14.31
CA PRO A 70 15.38 10.02 -13.04
C PRO A 70 15.69 11.16 -12.06
N THR A 71 15.34 12.39 -12.45
CA THR A 71 15.35 13.57 -11.58
C THR A 71 14.36 13.39 -10.43
N ASP A 72 14.56 14.10 -9.31
CA ASP A 72 13.68 13.95 -8.14
C ASP A 72 12.22 14.34 -8.46
N ILE A 73 12.03 15.35 -9.32
CA ILE A 73 10.71 15.78 -9.80
C ILE A 73 10.07 14.69 -10.69
N ALA A 74 10.82 14.09 -11.61
CA ALA A 74 10.28 13.04 -12.47
C ALA A 74 9.91 11.79 -11.66
N VAL A 75 10.74 11.41 -10.69
CA VAL A 75 10.50 10.29 -9.78
C VAL A 75 9.26 10.51 -8.91
N SER A 76 9.10 11.72 -8.34
CA SER A 76 7.94 12.04 -7.51
C SER A 76 6.64 12.10 -8.33
N THR A 77 6.71 12.66 -9.54
CA THR A 77 5.57 12.71 -10.48
C THR A 77 5.12 11.31 -10.88
N LEU A 78 6.07 10.42 -11.23
CA LEU A 78 5.75 9.03 -11.53
C LEU A 78 5.16 8.30 -10.32
N ALA A 79 5.70 8.54 -9.13
CA ALA A 79 5.18 7.95 -7.90
C ALA A 79 3.73 8.41 -7.62
N ALA A 80 3.42 9.70 -7.83
CA ALA A 80 2.07 10.23 -7.70
C ALA A 80 1.11 9.57 -8.70
N ARG A 81 1.51 9.46 -9.97
CA ARG A 81 0.71 8.78 -11.01
C ARG A 81 0.41 7.32 -10.66
N VAL A 82 1.42 6.57 -10.21
CA VAL A 82 1.27 5.17 -9.80
C VAL A 82 0.35 5.07 -8.58
N LYS A 83 0.48 5.99 -7.62
CA LYS A 83 -0.40 6.08 -6.46
C LYS A 83 -1.85 6.30 -6.88
N ASP A 84 -2.12 7.19 -7.84
CA ASP A 84 -3.49 7.44 -8.31
C ASP A 84 -4.12 6.22 -8.99
N VAL A 85 -3.32 5.41 -9.70
CA VAL A 85 -3.77 4.13 -10.27
C VAL A 85 -4.14 3.15 -9.17
N ILE A 86 -3.25 2.96 -8.19
CA ILE A 86 -3.49 2.06 -7.06
C ILE A 86 -4.69 2.52 -6.25
N GLN A 87 -4.87 3.82 -6.02
CA GLN A 87 -6.01 4.34 -5.26
C GLN A 87 -7.33 4.05 -5.96
N ARG A 88 -7.43 4.31 -7.26
CA ARG A 88 -8.62 3.95 -8.05
C ARG A 88 -8.92 2.46 -7.99
N ASP A 89 -7.89 1.62 -8.03
CA ASP A 89 -8.04 0.17 -7.92
C ASP A 89 -8.48 -0.27 -6.53
N VAL A 90 -7.94 0.33 -5.46
CA VAL A 90 -8.37 0.10 -4.07
C VAL A 90 -9.83 0.49 -3.90
N ASP A 91 -10.24 1.66 -4.37
CA ASP A 91 -11.61 2.15 -4.25
C ASP A 91 -12.60 1.18 -4.91
N ALA A 92 -12.28 0.72 -6.14
CA ALA A 92 -13.07 -0.27 -6.85
C ALA A 92 -13.11 -1.63 -6.13
N LEU A 93 -12.00 -2.07 -5.54
CA LEU A 93 -11.95 -3.32 -4.78
C LEU A 93 -12.74 -3.25 -3.48
N VAL A 94 -12.73 -2.11 -2.78
CA VAL A 94 -13.54 -1.88 -1.57
C VAL A 94 -15.03 -1.95 -1.92
N GLU A 95 -15.43 -1.32 -3.03
CA GLU A 95 -16.80 -1.36 -3.52
C GLU A 95 -17.24 -2.78 -3.90
N ASP A 96 -16.43 -3.52 -4.68
CA ASP A 96 -16.71 -4.91 -5.07
C ASP A 96 -16.80 -5.87 -3.87
N ARG A 97 -15.88 -5.71 -2.91
CA ARG A 97 -15.83 -6.58 -1.73
C ARG A 97 -17.06 -6.39 -0.84
N GLY A 98 -17.55 -5.15 -0.74
CA GLY A 98 -18.61 -4.77 0.19
C GLY A 98 -18.15 -4.79 1.65
N SER A 99 -18.99 -5.31 2.54
CA SER A 99 -18.70 -5.42 3.98
C SER A 99 -17.42 -6.24 4.23
N ALA A 100 -16.63 -5.81 5.21
CA ALA A 100 -15.47 -6.55 5.69
C ALA A 100 -15.84 -7.92 6.29
N TYR A 101 -17.10 -8.08 6.70
CA TYR A 101 -17.69 -9.26 7.32
C TYR A 101 -18.91 -9.73 6.50
#